data_AF-A0A523H332-F1
#
_entry.id   AF-A0A523H332-F1
#
_cell.length_a   1.000
_cell.length_b   1.000
_cell.length_c   1.000
_cell.angle_alpha   90.00
_cell.angle_beta   90.00
_cell.angle_gamma   90.00
#
_symmetry.space_group_name_H-M   'P 1'
#
loop_
_entity.id
_entity.type
_entity.pdbx_description
1 polymer ?
#
loop_
_entity_poly.entity_id
_entity_poly.type
_entity_poly.pdbx_seq_one_letter_code
_entity_poly.pdbx_strand_id
1 'polypeptide(L)'
;MNATLAVILAFVILINGWLLMAGIMYGIGRLLLLDQEATGLMHWINHSLMLVLSPGFGGFLATYVTPKLFNKVNADTITIGIIAVTITLATLISLVYLVFFLQEKPGIPDIGKFALFIVQVFTIVIGAKIGKRLHVLINA
;
A
#
# COMPACT_ATOMS: atom_id res chain seq x y z
N MET A 1 -15.88 -19.54 4.34
CA MET A 1 -16.47 -18.56 3.40
C MET A 1 -16.35 -17.12 3.91
N ASN A 2 -16.84 -16.81 5.12
CA ASN A 2 -16.80 -15.43 5.65
C ASN A 2 -15.39 -14.84 5.80
N ALA A 3 -14.40 -15.63 6.22
CA ALA A 3 -13.02 -15.17 6.32
C ALA A 3 -12.43 -14.81 4.94
N THR A 4 -12.69 -15.62 3.91
CA THR A 4 -12.26 -15.35 2.54
C THR A 4 -12.87 -14.06 2.01
N LEU A 5 -14.19 -13.88 2.20
CA LEU A 5 -14.89 -12.65 1.81
C LEU A 5 -14.33 -11.43 2.55
N ALA A 6 -13.99 -11.56 3.83
CA ALA A 6 -13.37 -10.49 4.60
C ALA A 6 -12.00 -10.11 4.02
N VAL A 7 -11.15 -11.08 3.67
CA VAL A 7 -9.85 -10.78 3.04
C VAL A 7 -10.01 -10.14 1.67
N ILE A 8 -10.96 -10.60 0.85
CA ILE A 8 -11.28 -9.99 -0.46
C ILE A 8 -11.73 -8.54 -0.27
N LEU A 9 -12.69 -8.28 0.63
CA LEU A 9 -13.15 -6.92 0.90
C LEU A 9 -12.01 -6.05 1.44
N ALA A 10 -11.16 -6.60 2.31
CA ALA A 10 -10.02 -5.86 2.82
C ALA A 10 -9.05 -5.45 1.71
N PHE A 11 -8.85 -6.30 0.70
CA PHE A 11 -8.04 -5.96 -0.47
C PHE A 11 -8.68 -4.86 -1.33
N VAL A 12 -10.01 -4.89 -1.50
CA VAL A 12 -10.76 -3.81 -2.15
C VAL A 12 -10.59 -2.49 -1.37
N ILE A 13 -10.72 -2.53 -0.04
CA ILE A 13 -10.51 -1.35 0.82
C ILE A 13 -9.06 -0.87 0.74
N LEU A 14 -8.09 -1.78 0.68
CA LEU A 14 -6.67 -1.45 0.53
C LEU A 14 -6.44 -0.63 -0.73
N ILE A 15 -6.90 -1.13 -1.88
CA ILE A 15 -6.72 -0.44 -3.17
C ILE A 15 -7.41 0.92 -3.15
N ASN A 16 -8.65 0.99 -2.68
CA ASN A 16 -9.40 2.25 -2.63
C ASN A 16 -8.76 3.26 -1.68
N GLY A 17 -8.36 2.83 -0.49
CA GLY A 17 -7.66 3.67 0.49
C GLY A 17 -6.33 4.18 -0.05
N TRP A 18 -5.57 3.30 -0.72
CA TRP A 18 -4.34 3.68 -1.39
C TRP A 18 -4.58 4.75 -2.46
N LEU A 19 -5.46 4.49 -3.43
CA LEU A 19 -5.75 5.42 -4.52
C LEU A 19 -6.30 6.77 -4.02
N LEU A 20 -7.17 6.74 -3.00
CA LEU A 20 -7.72 7.95 -2.38
C LEU A 20 -6.61 8.81 -1.77
N MET A 21 -5.74 8.21 -0.95
CA MET A 21 -4.65 8.94 -0.31
C MET A 21 -3.62 9.44 -1.33
N ALA A 22 -3.33 8.64 -2.36
CA ALA A 22 -2.47 9.06 -3.46
C ALA A 22 -3.08 10.26 -4.20
N GLY A 23 -4.38 10.23 -4.48
CA GLY A 23 -5.11 11.33 -5.11
C GLY A 23 -5.09 12.62 -4.27
N ILE A 24 -5.30 12.51 -2.95
CA ILE A 24 -5.22 13.64 -2.02
C ILE A 24 -3.80 14.23 -2.01
N MET A 25 -2.77 13.40 -1.85
CA MET A 25 -1.38 13.86 -1.83
C MET A 25 -0.94 14.44 -3.18
N TYR A 26 -1.43 13.88 -4.30
CA TYR A 26 -1.21 14.43 -5.63
C TYR A 26 -1.88 15.81 -5.76
N GLY A 27 -3.12 15.96 -5.29
CA GLY A 27 -3.83 17.24 -5.25
C GLY A 27 -3.08 18.29 -4.43
N ILE A 28 -2.65 17.95 -3.22
CA ILE A 28 -1.81 18.81 -2.36
C ILE A 28 -0.53 19.21 -3.08
N GLY A 29 0.18 18.25 -3.65
CA GLY A 29 1.40 18.49 -4.42
C GLY A 29 1.18 19.44 -5.60
N ARG A 30 0.05 19.32 -6.30
CA ARG A 30 -0.31 20.20 -7.41
C ARG A 30 -0.63 21.63 -6.96
N LEU A 31 -1.31 21.79 -5.83
CA LEU A 31 -1.57 23.10 -5.25
C LEU A 31 -0.27 23.80 -4.82
N LEU A 32 0.66 23.05 -4.23
CA LEU A 32 1.97 23.57 -3.88
C LEU A 32 2.73 24.07 -5.11
N LEU A 33 2.68 23.35 -6.24
CA LEU A 33 3.34 23.77 -7.47
C LEU A 33 2.73 25.01 -8.15
N LEU A 34 1.48 25.35 -7.84
CA LEU A 34 0.86 26.58 -8.33
C LEU A 34 1.36 27.82 -7.57
N ASP A 35 1.85 27.61 -6.36
CA ASP A 35 2.53 28.63 -5.58
C ASP A 35 3.99 28.66 -6.04
N GLN A 36 4.40 29.70 -6.77
CA GLN A 36 5.71 29.80 -7.42
C GLN A 36 6.90 29.77 -6.43
N GLU A 37 6.63 29.76 -5.13
CA GLU A 37 7.59 29.63 -4.04
C GLU A 37 7.88 28.18 -3.64
N ALA A 38 7.11 27.21 -4.13
CA ALA A 38 7.37 25.79 -3.84
C ALA A 38 8.64 25.31 -4.54
N THR A 39 9.73 25.35 -3.78
CA THR A 39 11.03 24.79 -4.19
C THR A 39 10.90 23.33 -4.61
N GLY A 40 11.76 22.87 -5.54
CA GLY A 40 11.78 21.48 -5.99
C GLY A 40 11.88 20.46 -4.84
N LEU A 41 12.47 20.85 -3.70
CA LEU A 41 12.54 20.04 -2.49
C LEU A 41 11.14 19.70 -1.92
N MET A 42 10.21 20.65 -1.89
CA MET A 42 8.84 20.43 -1.40
C MET A 42 8.08 19.45 -2.30
N HIS A 43 8.30 19.53 -3.62
CA HIS A 43 7.74 18.57 -4.56
C HIS A 43 8.30 17.15 -4.32
N TRP A 44 9.61 17.01 -4.14
CA TRP A 44 10.26 15.73 -3.84
C TRP A 44 9.78 15.12 -2.51
N ILE A 45 9.63 15.95 -1.47
CA ILE A 45 9.08 15.51 -0.18
C ILE A 45 7.65 15.01 -0.36
N ASN A 46 6.80 15.80 -1.02
CA ASN A 46 5.41 15.40 -1.24
C ASN A 46 5.30 14.11 -2.05
N HIS A 47 6.12 13.96 -3.10
CA HIS A 47 6.14 12.75 -3.91
C HIS A 47 6.61 11.52 -3.09
N SER A 48 7.66 11.68 -2.28
CA SER A 48 8.16 10.62 -1.40
C SER A 48 7.12 10.22 -0.36
N LEU A 49 6.46 11.21 0.25
CA LEU A 49 5.36 10.97 1.19
C LEU A 49 4.19 10.28 0.51
N MET A 50 3.81 10.67 -0.71
CA MET A 50 2.75 10.01 -1.47
C MET A 50 3.08 8.53 -1.72
N LEU A 51 4.33 8.22 -2.09
CA LEU A 51 4.78 6.87 -2.36
C LEU A 51 4.78 5.96 -1.11
N VAL A 52 4.95 6.54 0.08
CA VAL A 52 5.07 5.79 1.34
C VAL A 52 3.76 5.77 2.13
N LEU A 53 3.15 6.95 2.30
CA LEU A 53 1.92 7.13 3.07
C LEU A 53 0.71 6.55 2.36
N SER A 54 0.61 6.66 1.02
CA SER A 54 -0.59 6.18 0.33
C SER A 54 -0.77 4.65 0.39
N PRO A 55 0.24 3.80 0.09
CA PRO A 55 0.07 2.36 0.21
C PRO A 55 -0.07 1.93 1.68
N GLY A 56 0.68 2.58 2.59
CA GLY A 56 0.56 2.34 4.03
C GLY A 56 -0.83 2.66 4.56
N PHE A 57 -1.45 3.76 4.12
CA PHE A 57 -2.81 4.12 4.49
C PHE A 57 -3.84 3.11 3.96
N GLY A 58 -3.67 2.62 2.74
CA GLY A 58 -4.49 1.51 2.20
C GLY A 58 -4.42 0.27 3.10
N GLY A 59 -3.20 -0.17 3.46
CA GLY A 59 -3.00 -1.28 4.39
C GLY A 59 -3.64 -1.05 5.76
N PHE A 60 -3.50 0.16 6.32
CA PHE A 60 -4.12 0.57 7.59
C PHE A 60 -5.64 0.49 7.54
N LEU A 61 -6.28 1.10 6.54
CA LEU A 61 -7.74 1.10 6.43
C LEU A 61 -8.28 -0.31 6.28
N ALA A 62 -7.61 -1.14 5.47
CA ALA A 62 -8.01 -2.52 5.24
C ALA A 62 -8.09 -3.34 6.53
N THR A 63 -7.10 -3.21 7.44
CA THR A 63 -7.10 -3.96 8.71
C THR A 63 -7.87 -3.28 9.83
N TYR A 64 -8.10 -1.96 9.76
CA TYR A 64 -8.88 -1.24 10.76
C TYR A 64 -10.39 -1.36 10.54
N VAL A 65 -10.84 -1.25 9.29
CA VAL A 65 -12.27 -1.20 8.92
C VAL A 65 -12.85 -2.60 8.74
N THR A 66 -12.16 -3.51 8.06
CA THR A 66 -12.71 -4.83 7.72
C THR A 66 -13.17 -5.64 8.94
N PRO A 67 -12.44 -5.69 10.08
CA PRO A 67 -12.91 -6.43 11.24
C PRO A 67 -14.21 -5.86 11.84
N LYS A 68 -14.48 -4.55 11.67
CA LYS A 68 -15.75 -3.91 12.08
C LYS A 68 -16.93 -4.27 11.18
N LEU A 69 -16.66 -4.57 9.90
CA LEU A 69 -17.66 -5.05 8.95
C LEU A 69 -17.89 -6.56 9.11
N PHE A 70 -16.85 -7.29 9.54
CA PHE A 70 -16.87 -8.74 9.73
C PHE A 70 -16.54 -9.11 11.19
N ASN A 71 -17.43 -8.75 12.12
CA ASN A 71 -17.27 -8.98 13.56
C ASN A 71 -17.04 -10.46 13.95
N LYS A 72 -17.34 -11.41 13.05
CA LYS A 72 -17.14 -12.85 13.26
C LYS A 72 -15.75 -13.35 12.82
N VAL A 73 -14.93 -12.50 12.22
CA VAL A 73 -13.60 -12.85 11.70
C VAL A 73 -12.55 -12.14 12.55
N ASN A 74 -11.59 -12.89 13.07
CA ASN A 74 -10.50 -12.32 13.86
C ASN A 74 -9.65 -11.34 13.00
N ALA A 75 -9.35 -10.17 13.56
CA ALA A 75 -8.50 -9.15 12.93
C ALA A 75 -7.11 -9.69 12.57
N ASP A 76 -6.58 -10.67 13.30
CA ASP A 76 -5.34 -11.36 12.95
C ASP A 76 -5.45 -12.11 11.62
N THR A 77 -6.55 -12.84 11.41
CA THR A 77 -6.78 -13.57 10.16
C THR A 77 -6.84 -12.64 8.96
N ILE A 78 -7.51 -11.48 9.11
CA ILE A 78 -7.59 -10.47 8.05
C ILE A 78 -6.21 -9.88 7.76
N THR A 79 -5.46 -9.51 8.80
CA THR A 79 -4.13 -8.90 8.68
C THR A 79 -3.14 -9.86 8.01
N ILE A 80 -3.08 -11.11 8.47
CA ILE A 80 -2.21 -12.14 7.89
C ILE A 80 -2.63 -12.42 6.44
N GLY A 81 -3.93 -12.50 6.16
CA GLY A 81 -4.45 -12.69 4.81
C GLY A 81 -4.00 -11.60 3.84
N ILE A 82 -4.14 -10.32 4.22
CA ILE A 82 -3.68 -9.18 3.40
C ILE A 82 -2.18 -9.24 3.16
N ILE A 83 -1.40 -9.48 4.22
CA ILE A 83 0.07 -9.56 4.11
C ILE A 83 0.47 -10.71 3.18
N ALA A 84 -0.14 -11.88 3.34
CA ALA A 84 0.12 -13.03 2.49
C ALA A 84 -0.19 -12.73 1.02
N VAL A 85 -1.38 -12.20 0.70
CA VAL A 85 -1.75 -11.82 -0.67
C VAL A 85 -0.79 -10.79 -1.24
N THR A 86 -0.45 -9.77 -0.46
CA THR A 86 0.47 -8.70 -0.90
C THR A 86 1.87 -9.25 -1.22
N ILE A 87 2.42 -10.10 -0.35
CA ILE A 87 3.72 -10.74 -0.57
C ILE A 87 3.67 -11.70 -1.76
N THR A 88 2.61 -12.51 -1.89
CA THR A 88 2.46 -13.41 -3.04
C THR A 88 2.42 -12.64 -4.35
N LEU A 89 1.63 -11.56 -4.43
CA LEU A 89 1.60 -10.70 -5.61
C LEU A 89 2.97 -10.06 -5.87
N ALA A 90 3.66 -9.62 -4.82
CA ALA A 90 4.99 -9.06 -4.94
C ALA A 90 6.01 -10.05 -5.49
N THR A 91 5.99 -11.29 -5.01
CA THR A 91 6.84 -12.35 -5.53
C THR A 91 6.52 -12.67 -6.99
N LEU A 92 5.23 -12.76 -7.35
CA LEU A 92 4.81 -13.02 -8.74
C LEU A 92 5.26 -11.91 -9.68
N ILE A 93 5.04 -10.64 -9.32
CA ILE A 93 5.48 -9.48 -10.12
C ILE A 93 7.00 -9.48 -10.25
N SER A 94 7.73 -9.78 -9.18
CA SER A 94 9.19 -9.84 -9.19
C SER A 94 9.72 -10.96 -10.10
N LEU A 95 9.08 -12.14 -10.08
CA LEU A 95 9.42 -13.26 -10.96
C LEU A 95 9.13 -12.94 -12.42
N VAL A 96 7.97 -12.33 -12.70
CA VAL A 96 7.62 -11.89 -14.05
C VAL A 96 8.65 -10.87 -14.55
N TYR A 97 8.99 -9.88 -13.73
CA TYR A 97 10.02 -8.88 -14.05
C TYR A 97 11.38 -9.52 -14.34
N LEU A 98 11.77 -10.52 -13.55
CA LEU A 98 13.01 -11.27 -13.77
C LEU A 98 13.00 -12.03 -15.09
N VAL A 99 11.90 -12.72 -15.43
CA VAL A 99 11.78 -13.49 -16.68
C VAL A 99 11.85 -12.56 -17.89
N PHE A 100 11.14 -11.43 -17.87
CA PHE A 100 11.21 -10.44 -18.96
C PHE A 100 12.60 -9.81 -19.09
N PHE A 101 13.26 -9.51 -17.97
CA PHE A 101 14.64 -9.01 -17.96
C PHE A 101 15.64 -10.00 -18.56
N LEU A 102 15.43 -11.30 -18.35
CA LEU A 102 16.26 -12.36 -18.95
C LEU A 102 15.99 -12.57 -20.44
N GLN A 103 14.86 -12.08 -20.97
CA GLN A 103 14.44 -12.27 -22.37
C GLN A 103 14.75 -11.06 -23.27
N GLU A 104 14.79 -9.84 -22.75
CA GLU A 104 15.13 -8.64 -23.54
C GLU A 104 16.60 -8.22 -23.40
N LYS A 105 17.15 -7.63 -24.48
CA LYS A 105 18.54 -7.14 -24.59
C LYS A 105 18.98 -6.30 -23.37
N PRO A 106 20.30 -6.21 -23.07
CA PRO A 106 20.85 -5.60 -21.85
C PRO A 106 20.63 -4.08 -21.83
N GLY A 107 19.41 -3.68 -21.48
CA GLY A 107 19.06 -2.34 -21.04
C GLY A 107 19.18 -2.30 -19.52
N ILE A 108 19.73 -1.20 -19.01
CA ILE A 108 19.96 -0.97 -17.57
C ILE A 108 18.69 -1.34 -16.80
N PRO A 109 18.75 -2.30 -15.85
CA PRO A 109 17.60 -2.63 -15.03
C PRO A 109 17.10 -1.38 -14.33
N ASP A 110 15.79 -1.14 -14.38
CA ASP A 110 15.11 -0.03 -13.73
C ASP A 110 15.05 -0.28 -12.20
N ILE A 111 16.22 -0.46 -11.59
CA ILE A 111 16.45 -0.83 -10.17
C ILE A 111 15.68 0.13 -9.25
N GLY A 112 15.56 1.40 -9.65
CA GLY A 112 14.78 2.40 -8.93
C GLY A 112 13.31 2.02 -8.78
N LYS A 113 12.64 1.57 -9.86
CA LYS A 113 11.23 1.14 -9.80
C LYS A 113 11.05 -0.12 -8.96
N PHE A 114 11.98 -1.06 -9.03
CA PHE A 114 11.96 -2.26 -8.20
C PHE A 114 12.15 -1.94 -6.71
N ALA A 115 13.09 -1.05 -6.38
CA ALA A 115 13.28 -0.59 -5.01
C ALA A 115 12.03 0.15 -4.47
N LEU A 116 11.42 1.01 -5.28
CA LEU A 116 10.16 1.68 -4.93
C LEU A 116 9.03 0.68 -4.70
N PHE A 117 8.92 -0.36 -5.53
CA PHE A 117 7.94 -1.43 -5.36
C PHE A 117 8.12 -2.16 -4.01
N ILE A 118 9.35 -2.52 -3.65
CA ILE A 118 9.67 -3.13 -2.35
C ILE A 118 9.25 -2.21 -1.20
N VAL A 119 9.58 -0.92 -1.28
CA VAL A 119 9.19 0.07 -0.26
C VAL A 119 7.67 0.11 -0.11
N GLN A 120 6.92 0.11 -1.21
CA GLN A 120 5.45 0.09 -1.16
C GLN A 120 4.92 -1.16 -0.46
N VAL A 121 5.45 -2.34 -0.77
CA VAL A 121 5.08 -3.60 -0.08
C VAL A 121 5.34 -3.50 1.43
N PHE A 122 6.51 -3.00 1.84
CA PHE A 122 6.82 -2.78 3.25
C PHE A 122 5.85 -1.81 3.93
N THR A 123 5.51 -0.71 3.26
CA THR A 123 4.59 0.29 3.83
C THR A 123 3.18 -0.27 4.01
N ILE A 124 2.68 -1.08 3.08
CA ILE A 124 1.41 -1.81 3.21
C ILE A 124 1.44 -2.71 4.44
N VAL A 125 2.51 -3.49 4.62
CA VAL A 125 2.66 -4.41 5.76
C VAL A 125 2.68 -3.65 7.10
N ILE A 126 3.41 -2.53 7.17
CA ILE A 126 3.46 -1.68 8.37
C ILE A 126 2.09 -1.09 8.64
N GLY A 127 1.44 -0.49 7.64
CA GLY A 127 0.11 0.07 7.74
C GLY A 127 -0.91 -0.94 8.24
N ALA A 128 -0.91 -2.14 7.66
CA ALA A 128 -1.77 -3.25 8.06
C ALA A 128 -1.58 -3.62 9.55
N LYS A 129 -0.34 -3.69 10.03
CA LYS A 129 -0.05 -3.96 11.45
C LYS A 129 -0.54 -2.83 12.37
N ILE A 130 -0.38 -1.57 11.96
CA ILE A 130 -0.86 -0.41 12.73
C ILE A 130 -2.39 -0.43 12.80
N GLY A 131 -3.09 -0.63 11.69
CA GLY A 131 -4.56 -0.67 11.65
C GLY A 131 -5.14 -1.75 12.55
N LYS A 132 -4.50 -2.93 12.56
CA LYS A 132 -4.85 -4.01 13.49
C LYS A 132 -4.67 -3.60 14.95
N ARG A 133 -3.49 -3.07 15.31
CA ARG A 133 -3.19 -2.65 16.68
C ARG A 133 -4.20 -1.63 17.18
N LEU A 134 -4.52 -0.63 16.35
CA LEU A 134 -5.49 0.40 16.70
C LEU A 134 -6.90 -0.16 16.84
N HIS A 135 -7.31 -1.09 15.96
CA HIS A 135 -8.59 -1.78 16.09
C HIS A 135 -8.71 -2.53 17.42
N VAL A 136 -7.67 -3.29 17.79
CA VAL A 136 -7.65 -4.05 19.05
C VAL A 136 -7.66 -3.10 20.25
N LEU A 137 -6.85 -2.05 20.25
CA LEU A 137 -6.78 -1.10 21.37
C LEU A 137 -8.09 -0.37 21.64
N ILE A 138 -8.87 -0.06 20.59
CA ILE A 138 -10.14 0.69 20.73
C ILE A 138 -11.30 -0.24 21.11
N ASN A 139 -11.24 -1.53 20.78
CA ASN A 139 -12.34 -2.49 20.99
C ASN A 139 -12.00 -3.60 22.00
N ALA A 140 -10.90 -3.46 22.75
CA ALA A 140 -10.57 -4.28 23.92
C ALA A 140 -11.26 -3.73 25.16
#